data_AF-A0A1K1RLT9-F1
#
_entry.id   AF-A0A1K1RLT9-F1
#
_cell.length_a   1.000
_cell.length_b   1.000
_cell.length_c   1.000
_cell.angle_alpha   90.00
_cell.angle_beta   90.00
_cell.angle_gamma   90.00
#
_symmetry.space_group_name_H-M   'P 1'
#
loop_
_entity.id
_entity.type
_entity.pdbx_description
1 polymer ?
#
loop_
_entity_poly.entity_id
_entity_poly.type
_entity_poly.pdbx_seq_one_letter_code
_entity_poly.pdbx_strand_id
1 'polypeptide(L)'
;MRFNKNLANVSKDNLKNNYIFVHTNVVWTMKIEDVIKTQNMQMHTRTIINLVYTANEINNSISDAIKPFEISIPQFNVLRILKGQKGQPANLSTIQDRMIAKMSNTTRIVDKLIDKGLVKRIQCPKNRRKVEIFITKEGLTLLEKVNIAVADTEKEIVSRLSEDQLEMLNQVLDTLRS
;
A
#
# COMPACT_ATOMS: atom_id res chain seq x y z
N MET A 1 4.10 9.92 82.03
CA MET A 1 5.26 10.72 81.59
C MET A 1 4.73 11.96 80.85
N ARG A 2 5.03 13.16 81.37
CA ARG A 2 4.90 14.53 80.81
C ARG A 2 3.92 14.89 79.65
N PHE A 3 3.00 15.82 79.97
CA PHE A 3 2.56 17.03 79.23
C PHE A 3 1.93 16.99 77.81
N ASN A 4 0.58 17.05 77.76
CA ASN A 4 -0.29 18.20 77.38
C ASN A 4 0.16 19.27 76.34
N LYS A 5 -0.86 19.79 75.60
CA LYS A 5 -0.93 20.99 74.70
C LYS A 5 -0.35 20.85 73.28
N ASN A 6 -0.83 21.55 72.23
CA ASN A 6 -2.14 22.19 71.87
C ASN A 6 -2.00 22.72 70.40
N LEU A 7 -3.07 23.25 69.79
CA LEU A 7 -3.11 23.99 68.49
C LEU A 7 -2.95 23.12 67.21
N ALA A 8 -3.78 23.14 66.16
CA ALA A 8 -4.62 24.13 65.45
C ALA A 8 -3.99 24.70 64.14
N ASN A 9 -4.57 24.30 63.00
CA ASN A 9 -4.66 24.96 61.69
C ASN A 9 -3.47 25.79 61.13
N VAL A 10 -2.64 25.13 60.31
CA VAL A 10 -1.90 25.69 59.15
C VAL A 10 -1.75 24.51 58.15
N SER A 11 -2.04 24.56 56.84
CA SER A 11 -2.66 25.56 55.95
C SER A 11 -3.51 24.83 54.86
N LYS A 12 -4.12 25.57 53.92
CA LYS A 12 -4.43 25.08 52.56
C LYS A 12 -3.25 25.34 51.60
N ASP A 13 -3.34 24.72 50.42
CA ASP A 13 -2.48 24.85 49.23
C ASP A 13 -1.17 24.04 49.18
N ASN A 14 -0.80 23.65 47.95
CA ASN A 14 0.41 22.97 47.50
C ASN A 14 0.52 21.43 47.63
N LEU A 15 -0.42 20.71 47.01
CA LEU A 15 -0.10 19.48 46.28
C LEU A 15 -0.60 19.56 44.82
N LYS A 16 0.19 20.22 43.97
CA LYS A 16 0.04 20.09 42.51
C LYS A 16 0.52 18.70 42.12
N ASN A 17 -0.41 17.75 41.93
CA ASN A 17 -0.08 16.46 41.33
C ASN A 17 0.36 16.67 39.87
N ASN A 18 1.68 16.72 39.65
CA ASN A 18 2.26 16.63 38.32
C ASN A 18 2.09 15.20 37.79
N TYR A 19 0.96 14.93 37.15
CA TYR A 19 0.81 13.75 36.30
C TYR A 19 1.67 13.93 35.06
N ILE A 20 2.81 13.23 35.01
CA ILE A 20 3.55 13.07 33.76
C ILE A 20 2.75 12.08 32.91
N PHE A 21 2.00 12.60 31.94
CA PHE A 21 1.41 11.79 30.88
C PHE A 21 2.53 11.25 29.99
N VAL A 22 3.07 10.09 30.35
CA VAL A 22 3.86 9.29 29.42
C VAL A 22 2.89 8.79 28.35
N HIS A 23 2.96 9.37 27.15
CA HIS A 23 2.28 8.82 25.99
C HIS A 23 2.92 7.49 25.62
N THR A 24 2.52 6.42 26.30
CA THR A 24 2.69 5.07 25.76
C THR A 24 1.88 5.00 24.48
N ASN A 25 2.56 5.01 23.35
CA ASN A 25 1.97 4.64 22.07
C ASN A 25 1.56 3.17 22.18
N VAL A 26 0.35 2.92 22.67
CA VAL A 26 -0.29 1.61 22.61
C VAL A 26 -0.60 1.36 21.14
N VAL A 27 0.38 0.78 20.44
CA VAL A 27 0.20 0.27 19.09
C VAL A 27 -0.80 -0.86 19.19
N TRP A 28 -2.05 -0.58 18.83
CA TRP A 28 -3.10 -1.58 18.74
C TRP A 28 -2.79 -2.51 17.56
N THR A 29 -2.00 -3.54 17.84
CA THR A 29 -1.77 -4.66 16.92
C THR A 29 -3.07 -5.45 16.79
N MET A 30 -3.85 -5.10 15.78
CA MET A 30 -5.10 -5.77 15.43
C MET A 30 -4.82 -7.22 15.03
N LYS A 31 -5.35 -8.19 15.79
CA LYS A 31 -5.24 -9.61 15.45
C LYS A 31 -6.33 -9.99 14.46
N ILE A 32 -6.00 -10.86 13.50
CA ILE A 32 -6.98 -11.29 12.49
C ILE A 32 -8.18 -12.00 13.13
N GLU A 33 -7.96 -12.75 14.22
CA GLU A 33 -8.98 -13.45 14.99
C GLU A 33 -10.10 -12.50 15.47
N ASP A 34 -9.74 -11.28 15.87
CA ASP A 34 -10.66 -10.25 16.36
C ASP A 34 -11.43 -9.59 15.19
N VAL A 35 -10.75 -9.38 14.06
CA VAL A 35 -11.33 -8.80 12.82
C VAL A 35 -12.40 -9.72 12.23
N ILE A 36 -12.07 -11.00 12.02
CA ILE A 36 -12.97 -11.97 11.42
C ILE A 36 -13.87 -12.67 12.46
N LYS A 37 -13.79 -12.26 13.74
CA LYS A 37 -14.57 -12.78 14.88
C LYS A 37 -14.53 -14.31 15.00
N THR A 38 -13.38 -14.91 14.70
CA THR A 38 -13.19 -16.36 14.66
C THR A 38 -11.98 -16.76 15.50
N GLN A 39 -12.21 -17.67 16.45
CA GLN A 39 -11.21 -18.13 17.42
C GLN A 39 -10.69 -19.55 17.07
N ASN A 40 -9.56 -19.95 17.67
CA ASN A 40 -9.00 -21.31 17.58
C ASN A 40 -8.70 -21.80 16.14
N MET A 41 -8.22 -20.92 15.26
CA MET A 41 -7.78 -21.30 13.90
C MET A 41 -6.46 -22.07 13.91
N GLN A 42 -6.31 -23.00 12.96
CA GLN A 42 -5.01 -23.63 12.69
C GLN A 42 -4.01 -22.60 12.13
N MET A 43 -2.72 -22.77 12.46
CA MET A 43 -1.68 -21.79 12.13
C MET A 43 -1.63 -21.45 10.64
N HIS A 44 -1.68 -22.46 9.75
CA HIS A 44 -1.64 -22.24 8.31
C HIS A 44 -2.86 -21.44 7.81
N THR A 45 -4.07 -21.77 8.29
CA THR A 45 -5.30 -21.04 7.94
C THR A 45 -5.20 -19.59 8.36
N ARG A 46 -4.73 -19.33 9.58
CA ARG A 46 -4.52 -17.99 10.10
C ARG A 46 -3.49 -17.20 9.27
N THR A 47 -2.39 -17.82 8.85
CA THR A 47 -1.38 -17.18 8.01
C THR A 47 -1.95 -16.78 6.65
N ILE A 48 -2.67 -17.67 5.97
CA ILE A 48 -3.29 -17.37 4.68
C ILE A 48 -4.33 -16.25 4.81
N ILE A 49 -5.18 -16.27 5.84
CA ILE A 49 -6.18 -15.20 6.04
C ILE A 49 -5.51 -13.86 6.37
N ASN A 50 -4.46 -13.83 7.20
CA ASN A 50 -3.70 -12.59 7.44
C ASN A 50 -3.16 -12.00 6.13
N LEU A 51 -2.53 -12.82 5.30
CA LEU A 51 -1.96 -12.38 4.02
C LEU A 51 -3.04 -11.84 3.08
N VAL A 52 -4.15 -12.55 2.91
CA VAL A 52 -5.25 -12.12 2.04
C VAL A 52 -5.93 -10.85 2.57
N TYR A 53 -6.20 -10.77 3.88
CA TYR A 53 -6.80 -9.59 4.50
C TYR A 53 -5.90 -8.37 4.35
N THR A 54 -4.62 -8.51 4.69
CA THR A 54 -3.64 -7.42 4.61
C THR A 54 -3.43 -6.97 3.17
N ALA A 55 -3.37 -7.91 2.21
CA ALA A 55 -3.29 -7.58 0.79
C ALA A 55 -4.54 -6.83 0.29
N ASN A 56 -5.73 -7.15 0.79
CA ASN A 56 -6.95 -6.42 0.44
C ASN A 56 -6.91 -4.99 1.00
N GLU A 57 -6.51 -4.80 2.25
CA GLU A 57 -6.38 -3.47 2.86
C GLU A 57 -5.32 -2.60 2.16
N ILE A 58 -4.18 -3.19 1.80
CA ILE A 58 -3.17 -2.52 0.96
C ILE A 58 -3.77 -2.12 -0.39
N ASN A 59 -4.48 -3.03 -1.08
CA ASN A 59 -5.14 -2.70 -2.34
C ASN A 59 -6.20 -1.60 -2.19
N ASN A 60 -6.94 -1.56 -1.08
CA ASN A 60 -7.91 -0.50 -0.78
C ASN A 60 -7.20 0.85 -0.64
N SER A 61 -6.19 0.93 0.22
CA SER A 61 -5.40 2.16 0.46
C SER A 61 -4.74 2.69 -0.83
N ILE A 62 -4.09 1.82 -1.60
CA ILE A 62 -3.49 2.19 -2.89
C ILE A 62 -4.56 2.58 -3.92
N SER A 63 -5.73 1.93 -3.92
CA SER A 63 -6.83 2.29 -4.81
C SER A 63 -7.36 3.69 -4.49
N ASP A 64 -7.54 4.04 -3.22
CA ASP A 64 -8.00 5.38 -2.82
C ASP A 64 -6.96 6.46 -3.09
N ALA A 65 -5.66 6.17 -2.95
CA ALA A 65 -4.57 7.08 -3.35
C ALA A 65 -4.54 7.33 -4.87
N ILE A 66 -4.89 6.33 -5.68
CA ILE A 66 -4.91 6.42 -7.15
C ILE A 66 -6.22 7.04 -7.68
N LYS A 67 -7.33 6.91 -6.95
CA LYS A 67 -8.68 7.33 -7.36
C LYS A 67 -8.80 8.79 -7.87
N PRO A 68 -8.13 9.82 -7.28
CA PRO A 68 -8.16 11.19 -7.79
C PRO A 68 -7.58 11.36 -9.21
N PHE A 69 -6.80 10.40 -9.68
CA PHE A 69 -6.17 10.40 -11.01
C PHE A 69 -7.03 9.66 -12.07
N GLU A 70 -8.23 9.21 -11.69
CA GLU A 70 -9.19 8.51 -12.55
C GLU A 70 -8.64 7.30 -13.32
N ILE A 71 -7.68 6.58 -12.74
CA ILE A 71 -7.18 5.31 -13.25
C ILE A 71 -7.33 4.21 -12.19
N SER A 72 -7.31 2.96 -12.60
CA SER A 72 -7.31 1.80 -11.70
C SER A 72 -5.90 1.27 -11.42
N ILE A 73 -5.71 0.48 -10.36
CA ILE A 73 -4.42 -0.20 -10.06
C ILE A 73 -3.88 -0.97 -11.29
N PRO A 74 -4.67 -1.77 -12.04
CA PRO A 74 -4.18 -2.41 -13.26
C PRO A 74 -3.74 -1.41 -14.35
N GLN A 75 -4.43 -0.28 -14.52
CA GLN A 75 -4.05 0.76 -15.47
C GLN A 75 -2.74 1.46 -15.07
N PHE A 76 -2.59 1.81 -13.79
CA PHE A 76 -1.34 2.31 -13.21
C PHE A 76 -0.18 1.34 -13.45
N ASN A 77 -0.41 0.03 -13.25
CA ASN A 77 0.62 -0.98 -13.49
C ASN A 77 1.04 -1.05 -14.97
N VAL A 78 0.10 -0.96 -15.93
CA VAL A 78 0.43 -0.86 -17.37
C VAL A 78 1.28 0.38 -17.66
N LEU A 79 0.96 1.54 -17.07
CA LEU A 79 1.77 2.75 -17.24
C LEU A 79 3.20 2.57 -16.69
N ARG A 80 3.37 1.94 -15.51
CA ARG A 80 4.70 1.59 -14.97
C ARG A 80 5.48 0.64 -15.89
N ILE A 81 4.83 -0.41 -16.40
CA ILE A 81 5.45 -1.38 -17.33
C ILE A 81 5.96 -0.66 -18.57
N LEU A 82 5.18 0.27 -19.14
CA LEU A 82 5.55 1.04 -20.33
C LEU A 82 6.66 2.07 -20.03
N LYS A 83 6.63 2.77 -18.88
CA LYS A 83 7.75 3.65 -18.44
C LYS A 83 9.05 2.83 -18.29
N GLY A 84 8.96 1.61 -17.78
CA GLY A 84 10.06 0.66 -17.67
C GLY A 84 10.69 0.23 -19.00
N GLN A 85 10.04 0.46 -20.15
CA GLN A 85 10.62 0.21 -21.48
C GLN A 85 11.56 1.33 -21.96
N LYS A 86 11.75 2.41 -21.18
CA LYS A 86 12.67 3.52 -21.48
C LYS A 86 12.46 4.11 -22.89
N GLY A 87 11.20 4.32 -23.28
CA GLY A 87 10.80 4.86 -24.58
C GLY A 87 10.60 3.82 -25.70
N GLN A 88 10.96 2.55 -25.48
CA GLN A 88 10.64 1.46 -26.41
C GLN A 88 9.15 1.04 -26.26
N PRO A 89 8.52 0.49 -27.31
CA PRO A 89 7.18 -0.06 -27.20
C PRO A 89 7.14 -1.40 -26.47
N ALA A 90 5.99 -1.73 -25.92
CA ALA A 90 5.63 -3.10 -25.57
C ALA A 90 4.49 -3.61 -26.47
N ASN A 91 4.42 -4.93 -26.70
CA ASN A 91 3.21 -5.56 -27.25
C ASN A 91 2.31 -6.05 -26.10
N LEU A 92 1.08 -6.48 -26.40
CA LEU A 92 0.12 -6.93 -25.37
C LEU A 92 0.62 -8.11 -24.53
N SER A 93 1.34 -9.08 -25.10
CA SER A 93 1.94 -10.18 -24.34
C SER A 93 2.95 -9.64 -23.33
N THR A 94 3.91 -8.82 -23.77
CA THR A 94 4.93 -8.22 -22.89
C THR A 94 4.32 -7.40 -21.75
N ILE A 95 3.16 -6.78 -21.95
CA ILE A 95 2.41 -6.11 -20.89
C ILE A 95 1.80 -7.15 -19.95
N GLN A 96 1.04 -8.11 -20.47
CA GLN A 96 0.37 -9.17 -19.72
C GLN A 96 1.34 -10.01 -18.87
N ASP A 97 2.49 -10.37 -19.42
CA ASP A 97 3.55 -11.16 -18.76
C ASP A 97 4.17 -10.41 -17.57
N ARG A 98 4.11 -9.08 -17.58
CA ARG A 98 4.60 -8.18 -16.52
C ARG A 98 3.51 -7.65 -15.59
N MET A 99 2.25 -8.06 -15.76
CA MET A 99 1.19 -7.67 -14.84
C MET A 99 1.35 -8.36 -13.49
N ILE A 100 1.27 -7.60 -12.39
CA ILE A 100 1.30 -8.15 -11.02
C ILE A 100 0.16 -9.16 -10.82
N ALA A 101 -1.05 -8.75 -11.18
CA ALA A 101 -2.20 -9.64 -11.27
C ALA A 101 -2.39 -10.07 -12.74
N LYS A 102 -2.15 -11.35 -13.03
CA LYS A 102 -2.35 -11.94 -14.37
C LYS A 102 -3.85 -12.06 -14.68
N MET A 103 -4.42 -10.98 -15.22
CA MET A 103 -5.84 -10.92 -15.62
C MET A 103 -6.00 -11.15 -17.14
N SER A 104 -7.10 -11.80 -17.54
CA SER A 104 -7.46 -12.05 -18.94
C SER A 104 -7.94 -10.80 -19.72
N ASN A 105 -7.93 -9.62 -19.08
CA ASN A 105 -8.53 -8.38 -19.59
C ASN A 105 -7.50 -7.31 -20.01
N THR A 106 -6.22 -7.66 -20.15
CA THR A 106 -5.12 -6.72 -20.49
C THR A 106 -5.45 -5.82 -21.70
N THR A 107 -6.06 -6.38 -22.75
CA THR A 107 -6.53 -5.61 -23.93
C THR A 107 -7.48 -4.47 -23.53
N ARG A 108 -8.50 -4.77 -22.71
CA ARG A 108 -9.49 -3.78 -22.23
C ARG A 108 -8.86 -2.73 -21.32
N ILE A 109 -7.86 -3.10 -20.51
CA ILE A 109 -7.09 -2.16 -19.68
C ILE A 109 -6.33 -1.16 -20.58
N VAL A 110 -5.63 -1.67 -21.60
CA VAL A 110 -4.90 -0.85 -22.57
C VAL A 110 -5.83 0.03 -23.38
N ASP A 111 -6.94 -0.51 -23.92
CA ASP A 111 -7.88 0.27 -24.71
C ASP A 111 -8.47 1.43 -23.89
N LYS A 112 -8.78 1.22 -22.60
CA LYS A 112 -9.21 2.31 -21.70
C LYS A 112 -8.13 3.35 -21.39
N LEU A 113 -6.85 3.02 -21.50
CA LEU A 113 -5.75 3.99 -21.45
C LEU A 113 -5.58 4.75 -22.77
N ILE A 114 -5.95 4.14 -23.92
CA ILE A 114 -6.01 4.81 -25.23
C ILE A 114 -7.17 5.81 -25.24
N ASP A 115 -8.36 5.42 -24.75
CA ASP A 115 -9.52 6.31 -24.59
C ASP A 115 -9.18 7.57 -23.77
N LYS A 116 -8.29 7.43 -22.76
CA LYS A 116 -7.81 8.53 -21.90
C LYS A 116 -6.58 9.28 -22.48
N GLY A 117 -6.06 8.89 -23.64
CA GLY A 117 -4.87 9.51 -24.25
C GLY A 117 -3.55 9.26 -23.51
N LEU A 118 -3.52 8.32 -22.55
CA LEU A 118 -2.35 8.04 -21.69
C LEU A 118 -1.40 7.01 -22.33
N VAL A 119 -1.90 6.20 -23.25
CA VAL A 119 -1.09 5.33 -24.11
C VAL A 119 -1.59 5.44 -25.55
N LYS A 120 -0.72 5.12 -26.52
CA LYS A 120 -1.07 5.10 -27.95
C LYS A 120 -0.66 3.77 -28.59
N ARG A 121 -1.46 3.34 -29.56
CA ARG A 121 -1.24 2.13 -30.35
C ARG A 121 -0.67 2.50 -31.71
N ILE A 122 0.48 1.94 -32.07
CA ILE A 122 1.14 2.12 -33.37
C ILE A 122 1.17 0.75 -34.07
N GLN A 123 0.76 0.71 -35.34
CA GLN A 123 0.96 -0.47 -36.19
C GLN A 123 2.37 -0.45 -36.76
N CYS A 124 3.10 -1.55 -36.69
CA CYS A 124 4.42 -1.63 -37.31
C CYS A 124 4.27 -1.55 -38.85
N PRO A 125 4.92 -0.58 -39.55
CA PRO A 125 4.76 -0.43 -41.00
C PRO A 125 5.17 -1.67 -41.80
N LYS A 126 6.16 -2.42 -41.29
CA LYS A 126 6.67 -3.66 -41.90
C LYS A 126 5.82 -4.90 -41.58
N ASN A 127 4.97 -4.85 -40.56
CA ASN A 127 4.09 -5.95 -40.18
C ASN A 127 2.86 -5.42 -39.45
N ARG A 128 1.76 -5.20 -40.18
CA ARG A 128 0.50 -4.68 -39.60
C ARG A 128 -0.14 -5.60 -38.54
N ARG A 129 0.29 -6.86 -38.44
CA ARG A 129 -0.13 -7.78 -37.35
C ARG A 129 0.63 -7.52 -36.05
N LYS A 130 1.78 -6.82 -36.09
CA LYS A 130 2.54 -6.42 -34.90
C LYS A 130 2.01 -5.08 -34.39
N VAL A 131 1.36 -5.16 -33.24
CA VAL A 131 0.79 -4.01 -32.53
C VAL A 131 1.75 -3.58 -31.42
N GLU A 132 2.17 -2.32 -31.47
CA GLU A 132 3.10 -1.72 -30.49
C GLU A 132 2.37 -0.64 -29.68
N ILE A 133 2.58 -0.66 -28.37
CA ILE A 133 1.93 0.24 -27.40
C ILE A 133 3.03 1.09 -26.77
N PHE A 134 2.81 2.40 -26.79
CA PHE A 134 3.68 3.41 -26.18
C PHE A 134 2.92 4.18 -25.12
N ILE A 135 3.57 4.51 -24.01
CA ILE A 135 3.07 5.57 -23.10
C ILE A 135 3.19 6.93 -23.78
N THR A 136 2.21 7.81 -23.58
CA THR A 136 2.24 9.19 -24.12
C THR A 136 2.99 10.12 -23.16
N LYS A 137 3.19 11.39 -23.55
CA LYS A 137 3.77 12.40 -22.66
C LYS A 137 2.83 12.67 -21.49
N GLU A 138 1.54 12.72 -21.78
CA GLU A 138 0.43 12.88 -20.86
C GLU A 138 0.38 11.69 -19.88
N GLY A 139 0.56 10.46 -20.39
CA GLY A 139 0.68 9.25 -19.58
C GLY A 139 1.89 9.27 -18.63
N LEU A 140 3.05 9.76 -19.08
CA LEU A 140 4.24 9.92 -18.24
C LEU A 140 4.02 10.97 -17.13
N THR A 141 3.48 12.13 -17.48
CA THR A 141 3.19 13.21 -16.51
C THR A 141 2.12 12.81 -15.49
N LEU A 142 1.09 12.06 -15.90
CA LEU A 142 0.13 11.50 -14.95
C LEU A 142 0.81 10.49 -14.01
N LEU A 143 1.57 9.56 -14.59
CA LEU A 143 2.26 8.51 -13.85
C LEU A 143 3.22 9.08 -12.80
N GLU A 144 3.89 10.20 -13.07
CA GLU A 144 4.75 10.87 -12.09
C GLU A 144 3.97 11.38 -10.87
N LYS A 145 2.80 11.99 -11.07
CA LYS A 145 1.94 12.42 -9.97
C LYS A 145 1.39 11.24 -9.17
N VAL A 146 0.96 10.18 -9.86
CA VAL A 146 0.44 8.96 -9.22
C VAL A 146 1.53 8.27 -8.39
N ASN A 147 2.77 8.18 -8.89
CA ASN A 147 3.88 7.58 -8.14
C ASN A 147 4.18 8.31 -6.83
N ILE A 148 4.02 9.65 -6.76
CA ILE A 148 4.22 10.40 -5.51
C ILE A 148 3.16 10.00 -4.49
N ALA A 149 1.88 10.09 -4.86
CA ALA A 149 0.77 9.71 -3.97
C ALA A 149 0.87 8.25 -3.51
N VAL A 150 1.19 7.33 -4.42
CA VAL A 150 1.41 5.91 -4.11
C VAL A 150 2.59 5.71 -3.18
N ALA A 151 3.75 6.36 -3.42
CA ALA A 151 4.93 6.19 -2.58
C ALA A 151 4.75 6.74 -1.16
N ASP A 152 3.94 7.78 -0.97
CA ASP A 152 3.61 8.29 0.36
C ASP A 152 2.65 7.33 1.09
N THR A 153 1.63 6.80 0.40
CA THR A 153 0.76 5.74 0.96
C THR A 153 1.52 4.45 1.27
N GLU A 154 2.48 4.03 0.43
CA GLU A 154 3.33 2.87 0.67
C GLU A 154 4.15 3.03 1.96
N LYS A 155 4.74 4.22 2.21
CA LYS A 155 5.44 4.53 3.47
C LYS A 155 4.51 4.48 4.67
N GLU A 156 3.30 5.04 4.57
CA GLU A 156 2.32 5.03 5.66
C GLU A 156 1.89 3.61 6.02
N ILE A 157 1.62 2.76 5.03
CA ILE A 157 1.27 1.34 5.22
C ILE A 157 2.35 0.59 6.01
N VAL A 158 3.63 0.77 5.67
CA VAL A 158 4.74 0.05 6.32
C VAL A 158 5.32 0.77 7.54
N SER A 159 4.85 1.98 7.87
CA SER A 159 5.41 2.86 8.93
C SER A 159 5.52 2.25 10.33
N ARG A 160 4.83 1.15 10.60
CA ARG A 160 4.83 0.42 11.88
C ARG A 160 5.87 -0.71 11.95
N LEU A 161 6.62 -0.95 10.86
CA LEU A 161 7.63 -1.99 10.76
C LEU A 161 9.03 -1.37 10.78
N SER A 162 9.97 -1.99 11.48
CA SER A 162 11.39 -1.67 11.35
C SER A 162 11.97 -2.18 10.02
N GLU A 163 13.15 -1.71 9.65
CA GLU A 163 13.88 -2.19 8.46
C GLU A 163 14.13 -3.71 8.54
N ASP A 164 14.57 -4.23 9.69
CA ASP A 164 14.73 -5.68 9.93
C ASP A 164 13.42 -6.47 9.73
N GLN A 165 12.29 -5.92 10.18
CA GLN A 165 10.98 -6.54 10.01
C GLN A 165 10.52 -6.53 8.55
N LEU A 166 10.82 -5.46 7.82
CA LEU A 166 10.56 -5.37 6.38
C LEU A 166 11.41 -6.36 5.60
N GLU A 167 12.70 -6.49 5.90
CA GLU A 167 13.60 -7.44 5.23
C GLU A 167 13.17 -8.89 5.50
N MET A 168 12.92 -9.24 6.78
CA MET A 168 12.38 -10.55 7.16
C MET A 168 11.05 -10.87 6.46
N LEU A 169 10.12 -9.91 6.40
CA LEU A 169 8.83 -10.11 5.73
C LEU A 169 9.00 -10.34 4.23
N ASN A 170 9.89 -9.60 3.55
CA ASN A 170 10.17 -9.82 2.13
C ASN A 170 10.77 -11.21 1.89
N GLN A 171 11.75 -11.64 2.69
CA GLN A 171 12.37 -12.97 2.59
C GLN A 171 11.37 -14.12 2.79
N VAL A 172 10.45 -14.00 3.76
CA VAL A 172 9.40 -14.99 4.00
C VAL A 172 8.38 -15.02 2.86
N LEU A 173 8.01 -13.85 2.31
CA LEU A 173 7.12 -13.76 1.15
C LEU A 173 7.76 -14.28 -0.14
N ASP A 174 9.08 -14.11 -0.32
CA ASP A 174 9.83 -14.71 -1.43
C ASP A 174 9.87 -16.23 -1.32
N THR A 175 10.11 -16.75 -0.12
CA THR A 175 10.10 -18.19 0.18
C THR A 175 8.72 -18.80 -0.07
N LEU A 176 7.63 -18.08 0.24
CA LEU A 176 6.25 -18.53 0.00
C LEU A 176 5.86 -18.58 -1.49
N ARG A 177 6.58 -17.86 -2.36
CA ARG A 177 6.31 -17.75 -3.81
C ARG A 177 7.21 -18.63 -4.69
N SER A 178 8.26 -19.22 -4.11
CA SER A 178 9.28 -20.01 -4.80
C SER A 178 8.87 -21.48 -4.94
#